data_AF-A0A2J6SG25-F1
#
_entry.id   AF-A0A2J6SG25-F1
#
_cell.length_a   1.000
_cell.length_b   1.000
_cell.length_c   1.000
_cell.angle_alpha   90.00
_cell.angle_beta   90.00
_cell.angle_gamma   90.00
#
_symmetry.space_group_name_H-M   'P 1'
#
loop_
_entity.id
_entity.type
_entity.pdbx_description
1 polymer ?
#
loop_
_entity_poly.entity_id
_entity_poly.type
_entity_poly.pdbx_seq_one_letter_code
_entity_poly.pdbx_strand_id
1 'polypeptide(L)'
;MTHDILLTTASGIVRIVLKIYFTVLLLLVAVLGNSLCALRARWQLARDGQIPLVKLTSWLNWSQALLLTWSLRSNALGFFGIVMVFTGILSKASDLVVLGLVNEVMIETRCPFNTSTDFLVLASEYYRKSYSAPDPEGSFYNLVTQAQINSVRNGGLNAIYDKVNTNINFRASPEDVVANWTCSELGDPSTPPVYDASTTYQNISTDLATRNLIFTGVNNAYRSCFRTYGSDPRINQLVIITANNTQETDGTFSIRASFDTTPSYTDAKAMRSFECNLGPQNQTWMQTHIGVESTLTSWCSLLRGDMYDGYSTNKTFTLAPETRFESFLHSMIMSANSLMSPNASRIHDDTQGCMDGRTVVP
;
A
#
# COMPACT_ATOMS: atom_id res chain seq x y z
N MET A 1 9.34 -17.59 22.78
CA MET A 1 9.44 -17.99 21.37
C MET A 1 8.30 -18.94 21.09
N THR A 2 7.18 -18.45 20.59
CA THR A 2 6.12 -19.30 20.03
C THR A 2 6.55 -19.66 18.62
N HIS A 3 6.51 -20.96 18.29
CA HIS A 3 6.87 -21.46 16.97
C HIS A 3 5.64 -21.39 16.07
N ASP A 4 5.32 -20.19 15.61
CA ASP A 4 4.20 -19.98 14.69
C ASP A 4 4.57 -20.56 13.32
N ILE A 5 3.74 -21.47 12.80
CA ILE A 5 3.98 -22.09 11.50
C ILE A 5 3.33 -21.22 10.43
N LEU A 6 4.16 -20.63 9.56
CA LEU A 6 3.73 -19.87 8.39
C LEU A 6 3.48 -20.82 7.22
N LEU A 7 2.21 -20.95 6.82
CA LEU A 7 1.79 -21.74 5.67
C LEU A 7 1.54 -20.83 4.47
N THR A 8 2.04 -21.24 3.31
CA THR A 8 1.83 -20.56 2.02
C THR A 8 0.43 -20.76 1.44
N THR A 9 -0.35 -21.68 2.02
CA THR A 9 -1.72 -21.97 1.60
C THR A 9 -2.72 -20.97 2.19
N ALA A 10 -3.76 -20.65 1.42
CA ALA A 10 -4.85 -19.77 1.86
C ALA A 10 -5.51 -20.27 3.16
N SER A 11 -5.83 -19.33 4.04
CA SER A 11 -6.38 -19.58 5.39
C SER A 11 -7.65 -20.41 5.35
N GLY A 12 -8.51 -20.17 4.35
CA GLY A 12 -9.72 -20.93 4.10
C GLY A 12 -9.47 -22.42 3.86
N ILE A 13 -8.43 -22.79 3.11
CA ILE A 13 -8.11 -24.20 2.80
C ILE A 13 -7.68 -24.92 4.08
N VAL A 14 -6.81 -24.29 4.87
CA VAL A 14 -6.33 -24.85 6.15
C VAL A 14 -7.51 -25.05 7.11
N ARG A 15 -8.44 -24.08 7.19
CA ARG A 15 -9.67 -24.21 7.98
C ARG A 15 -10.54 -25.39 7.52
N ILE A 16 -10.70 -25.56 6.21
CA ILE A 16 -11.50 -26.66 5.64
C ILE A 16 -10.85 -28.01 5.96
N VAL A 17 -9.54 -28.16 5.75
CA VAL A 17 -8.81 -29.42 6.02
C VAL A 17 -8.90 -29.79 7.49
N LEU A 18 -8.66 -28.83 8.40
CA LEU A 18 -8.79 -29.06 9.84
C LEU A 18 -10.22 -29.43 10.22
N LYS A 19 -11.22 -28.77 9.64
CA LYS A 19 -12.63 -29.10 9.89
C LYS A 19 -12.99 -30.51 9.42
N ILE A 20 -12.53 -30.92 8.23
CA ILE A 20 -12.72 -32.29 7.73
C ILE A 20 -12.05 -33.28 8.68
N TYR A 21 -10.80 -33.02 9.08
CA TYR A 21 -10.06 -33.87 10.01
C TYR A 21 -10.80 -34.08 11.33
N PHE A 22 -11.22 -33.00 11.99
CA PHE A 22 -11.98 -33.10 13.25
C PHE A 22 -13.34 -33.77 13.05
N THR A 23 -14.03 -33.50 11.94
CA THR A 23 -15.33 -34.13 11.65
C THR A 23 -15.20 -35.64 11.46
N VAL A 24 -14.17 -36.10 10.73
CA VAL A 24 -13.89 -37.53 10.54
C VAL A 24 -13.52 -38.18 11.86
N LEU A 25 -12.67 -37.55 12.67
CA LEU A 25 -12.28 -38.06 13.97
C LEU A 25 -13.48 -38.19 14.92
N LEU A 26 -14.36 -37.19 14.96
CA LEU A 26 -15.59 -37.23 15.74
C LEU A 26 -16.57 -38.29 15.24
N LEU A 27 -16.66 -38.49 13.92
CA LEU A 27 -17.48 -39.54 13.32
C LEU A 27 -16.95 -40.93 13.69
N LEU A 28 -15.63 -41.15 13.67
CA LEU A 28 -15.02 -42.40 14.13
C LEU A 28 -15.31 -42.68 15.61
N VAL A 29 -15.20 -41.67 16.46
CA VAL A 29 -15.56 -41.78 17.89
C VAL A 29 -17.04 -42.13 18.05
N ALA A 30 -17.91 -41.52 17.25
CA ALA A 30 -19.34 -41.82 17.28
C ALA A 30 -19.67 -43.25 16.83
N VAL A 31 -19.03 -43.73 15.76
CA VAL A 31 -19.20 -45.11 15.26
C VAL A 31 -18.71 -46.12 16.30
N LEU A 32 -17.52 -45.94 16.84
CA LEU A 32 -16.96 -46.80 17.88
C LEU A 32 -17.83 -46.80 19.15
N GLY A 33 -18.27 -45.62 19.56
CA GLY A 33 -19.18 -45.48 20.70
C GLY A 33 -20.51 -46.20 20.48
N ASN A 34 -21.07 -46.15 19.28
CA ASN A 34 -22.30 -46.85 18.95
C ASN A 34 -22.11 -48.38 18.98
N SER A 35 -21.01 -48.89 18.42
CA SER A 35 -20.69 -50.33 18.47
C SER A 35 -20.54 -50.86 19.90
N LEU A 36 -19.85 -50.11 20.78
CA LEU A 36 -19.66 -50.48 22.18
C LEU A 36 -20.98 -50.43 22.97
N CYS A 37 -21.82 -49.42 22.74
CA CYS A 37 -23.14 -49.32 23.37
C CYS A 37 -24.07 -50.45 22.90
N ALA A 38 -24.04 -50.80 21.61
CA ALA A 38 -24.81 -51.93 21.09
C ALA A 38 -24.38 -53.27 21.73
N LEU A 39 -23.07 -53.48 21.91
CA LEU A 39 -22.54 -54.65 22.63
C LEU A 39 -23.02 -54.69 24.09
N ARG A 40 -22.98 -53.56 24.78
CA ARG A 40 -23.44 -53.45 26.18
C ARG A 40 -24.94 -53.69 26.31
N ALA A 41 -25.74 -53.12 25.40
CA ALA A 41 -27.18 -53.32 25.38
C ALA A 41 -27.53 -54.79 25.12
N ARG A 42 -26.84 -55.46 24.17
CA ARG A 42 -26.97 -56.91 23.95
C ARG A 42 -26.63 -57.72 25.19
N TRP A 43 -25.56 -57.37 25.88
CA TRP A 43 -25.18 -58.00 27.16
C TRP A 43 -26.22 -57.80 28.26
N GLN A 44 -26.81 -56.62 28.37
CA GLN A 44 -27.87 -56.33 29.35
C GLN A 44 -29.18 -57.04 28.99
N LEU A 45 -29.53 -57.13 27.70
CA LEU A 45 -30.69 -57.90 27.22
C LEU A 45 -30.54 -59.38 27.54
N ALA A 46 -29.33 -59.93 27.35
CA ALA A 46 -29.02 -61.32 27.68
C ALA A 46 -29.09 -61.63 29.19
N ARG A 47 -28.90 -60.62 30.06
CA ARG A 47 -28.87 -60.79 31.51
C ARG A 47 -30.22 -60.48 32.19
N ASP A 48 -30.89 -59.40 31.81
CA ASP A 48 -32.04 -58.84 32.54
C ASP A 48 -33.35 -58.80 31.73
N GLY A 49 -33.33 -59.28 30.47
CA GLY A 49 -34.54 -59.62 29.70
C GLY A 49 -35.37 -58.46 29.12
N GLN A 50 -35.23 -57.21 29.58
CA GLN A 50 -35.96 -56.06 29.01
C GLN A 50 -35.14 -54.77 29.03
N ILE A 51 -35.11 -54.04 27.91
CA ILE A 51 -34.51 -52.69 27.81
C ILE A 51 -35.46 -51.78 27.01
N PRO A 52 -35.77 -50.57 27.51
CA PRO A 52 -36.55 -49.60 26.75
C PRO A 52 -35.80 -49.12 25.50
N LEU A 53 -36.48 -49.13 24.35
CA LEU A 53 -35.94 -48.78 23.02
C LEU A 53 -35.23 -47.42 22.97
N VAL A 54 -35.62 -46.48 23.83
CA VAL A 54 -35.02 -45.14 23.91
C VAL A 54 -33.52 -45.20 24.27
N LYS A 55 -33.06 -46.27 24.94
CA LYS A 55 -31.64 -46.48 25.26
C LYS A 55 -30.80 -46.97 24.08
N LEU A 56 -31.42 -47.30 22.93
CA LEU A 56 -30.73 -47.89 21.78
C LEU A 56 -30.39 -46.89 20.66
N THR A 57 -30.90 -45.65 20.66
CA THR A 57 -30.89 -44.81 19.43
C THR A 57 -30.43 -43.35 19.58
N SER A 58 -29.95 -42.90 20.74
CA SER A 58 -29.68 -41.46 20.97
C SER A 58 -28.26 -40.98 20.61
N TRP A 59 -27.71 -41.35 19.45
CA TRP A 59 -26.34 -40.95 19.07
C TRP A 59 -26.22 -39.72 18.16
N LEU A 60 -27.28 -39.29 17.45
CA LEU A 60 -27.09 -38.34 16.35
C LEU A 60 -27.45 -36.87 16.62
N ASN A 61 -28.12 -36.52 17.71
CA ASN A 61 -28.50 -35.12 17.98
C ASN A 61 -28.19 -34.71 19.42
N TRP A 62 -27.16 -33.88 19.60
CA TRP A 62 -26.75 -33.32 20.90
C TRP A 62 -27.89 -32.60 21.64
N SER A 63 -28.80 -31.96 20.89
CA SER A 63 -29.99 -31.30 21.43
C SER A 63 -30.99 -32.29 22.03
N GLN A 64 -31.12 -33.47 21.41
CA GLN A 64 -31.97 -34.55 21.93
C GLN A 64 -31.30 -35.27 23.10
N ALA A 65 -29.96 -35.39 23.12
CA ALA A 65 -29.22 -35.94 24.26
C ALA A 65 -29.43 -35.10 25.53
N LEU A 66 -29.33 -33.76 25.43
CA LEU A 66 -29.59 -32.85 26.56
C LEU A 66 -31.05 -32.90 27.04
N LEU A 67 -32.01 -32.88 26.11
CA LEU A 67 -33.43 -33.00 26.43
C LEU A 67 -33.77 -34.35 27.09
N LEU A 68 -33.18 -35.45 26.61
CA LEU A 68 -33.31 -36.78 27.20
C LEU A 68 -32.68 -36.84 28.60
N THR A 69 -31.51 -36.25 28.81
CA THR A 69 -30.90 -36.17 30.15
C THR A 69 -31.72 -35.34 31.12
N TRP A 70 -32.35 -34.27 30.64
CA TRP A 70 -33.18 -33.41 31.47
C TRP A 70 -34.54 -34.05 31.78
N SER A 71 -35.17 -34.75 30.81
CA SER A 71 -36.48 -35.40 31.00
C SER A 71 -36.40 -36.72 31.77
N LEU A 72 -35.28 -37.45 31.71
CA LEU A 72 -35.19 -38.78 32.32
C LEU A 72 -34.86 -38.77 33.81
N ARG A 73 -34.40 -37.63 34.37
CA ARG A 73 -34.21 -37.30 35.82
C ARG A 73 -33.88 -38.46 36.79
N SER A 74 -33.25 -39.51 36.30
CA SER A 74 -32.94 -40.75 37.00
C SER A 74 -31.60 -41.27 36.50
N ASN A 75 -30.86 -41.90 37.42
CA ASN A 75 -29.45 -42.26 37.39
C ASN A 75 -29.00 -43.18 36.23
N ALA A 76 -29.25 -42.81 34.98
CA ALA A 76 -28.89 -43.56 33.78
C ALA A 76 -27.88 -42.83 32.87
N LEU A 77 -27.20 -41.80 33.38
CA LEU A 77 -25.97 -41.31 32.80
C LEU A 77 -24.81 -42.17 33.30
N GLY A 78 -24.68 -43.38 32.74
CA GLY A 78 -23.39 -44.08 32.82
C GLY A 78 -22.29 -43.24 32.14
N PHE A 79 -21.02 -43.62 32.34
CA PHE A 79 -19.83 -43.01 31.71
C PHE A 79 -20.04 -42.57 30.24
N PHE A 80 -20.79 -43.36 29.45
CA PHE A 80 -21.07 -43.10 28.04
C PHE A 80 -21.90 -41.84 27.73
N GLY A 81 -22.85 -41.45 28.59
CA GLY A 81 -23.63 -40.23 28.33
C GLY A 81 -22.85 -38.96 28.67
N ILE A 82 -21.89 -39.03 29.59
CA ILE A 82 -20.91 -37.96 29.82
C ILE A 82 -20.02 -37.82 28.57
N VAL A 83 -19.54 -38.93 28.03
CA VAL A 83 -18.74 -38.94 26.78
C VAL A 83 -19.51 -38.29 25.61
N MET A 84 -20.81 -38.56 25.46
CA MET A 84 -21.64 -37.92 24.43
C MET A 84 -21.69 -36.39 24.55
N VAL A 85 -21.94 -35.87 25.75
CA VAL A 85 -21.98 -34.41 25.99
C VAL A 85 -20.61 -33.80 25.71
N PHE A 86 -19.54 -34.44 26.17
CA PHE A 86 -18.16 -34.00 25.88
C PHE A 86 -17.86 -34.00 24.39
N THR A 87 -18.25 -35.02 23.62
CA THR A 87 -18.04 -35.04 22.15
C THR A 87 -18.82 -33.95 21.43
N GLY A 88 -20.02 -33.60 21.89
CA GLY A 88 -20.81 -32.49 21.34
C GLY A 88 -20.15 -31.13 21.61
N ILE A 89 -19.64 -30.92 22.83
CA ILE A 89 -18.86 -29.73 23.19
C ILE A 89 -17.57 -29.67 22.37
N LEU A 90 -16.84 -30.80 22.25
CA LEU A 90 -15.60 -30.87 21.47
C LEU A 90 -15.82 -30.52 19.99
N SER A 91 -16.94 -30.94 19.41
CA SER A 91 -17.31 -30.61 18.03
C SER A 91 -17.51 -29.11 17.81
N LYS A 92 -18.07 -28.41 18.79
CA LYS A 92 -18.24 -26.95 18.72
C LYS A 92 -16.97 -26.19 19.08
N ALA A 93 -16.22 -26.71 20.04
CA ALA A 93 -14.90 -26.19 20.39
C ALA A 93 -13.93 -26.32 19.20
N SER A 94 -13.96 -27.42 18.44
CA SER A 94 -13.10 -27.57 17.25
C SER A 94 -13.42 -26.56 16.16
N ASP A 95 -14.69 -26.23 15.93
CA ASP A 95 -15.08 -25.18 14.97
C ASP A 95 -14.54 -23.80 15.43
N LEU A 96 -14.63 -23.49 16.72
CA LEU A 96 -14.13 -22.23 17.30
C LEU A 96 -12.59 -22.16 17.30
N VAL A 97 -11.93 -23.28 17.61
CA VAL A 97 -10.47 -23.43 17.60
C VAL A 97 -9.94 -23.24 16.18
N VAL A 98 -10.58 -23.82 15.16
CA VAL A 98 -10.17 -23.64 13.75
C VAL A 98 -10.39 -22.19 13.28
N LEU A 99 -11.46 -21.53 13.72
CA LEU A 99 -11.69 -20.11 13.41
C LEU A 99 -10.69 -19.19 14.11
N GLY A 100 -10.29 -19.53 15.35
CA GLY A 100 -9.39 -18.71 16.17
C GLY A 100 -7.90 -18.93 15.91
N LEU A 101 -7.47 -20.16 15.58
CA LEU A 101 -6.06 -20.46 15.31
C LEU A 101 -5.63 -20.07 13.90
N VAL A 102 -6.50 -20.20 12.91
CA VAL A 102 -6.10 -19.97 11.53
C VAL A 102 -6.30 -18.50 11.21
N ASN A 103 -5.26 -17.69 11.37
CA ASN A 103 -5.28 -16.28 11.02
C ASN A 103 -4.52 -16.03 9.72
N GLU A 104 -5.01 -15.09 8.94
CA GLU A 104 -4.30 -14.61 7.76
C GLU A 104 -3.54 -13.35 8.13
N VAL A 105 -2.25 -13.35 7.82
CA VAL A 105 -1.34 -12.25 8.12
C VAL A 105 -0.63 -11.88 6.84
N MET A 106 -0.68 -10.59 6.51
CA MET A 106 0.01 -10.08 5.34
C MET A 106 1.49 -9.97 5.67
N ILE A 107 2.33 -10.67 4.92
CA ILE A 107 3.78 -10.58 5.04
C ILE A 107 4.39 -9.97 3.79
N GLU A 108 5.56 -9.37 3.98
CA GLU A 108 6.43 -8.93 2.88
C GLU A 108 6.99 -10.14 2.14
N THR A 109 6.85 -10.13 0.82
CA THR A 109 7.41 -11.17 -0.07
C THR A 109 7.57 -10.63 -1.49
N ARG A 110 8.15 -11.45 -2.37
CA ARG A 110 8.24 -11.22 -3.81
C ARG A 110 7.09 -11.95 -4.50
N CYS A 111 6.24 -11.22 -5.23
CA CYS A 111 5.15 -11.79 -6.03
C CYS A 111 5.54 -11.79 -7.51
N PRO A 112 5.00 -12.70 -8.33
CA PRO A 112 5.07 -12.57 -9.79
C PRO A 112 4.56 -11.21 -10.25
N PHE A 113 5.31 -10.58 -11.16
CA PHE A 113 4.93 -9.33 -11.79
C PHE A 113 3.86 -9.60 -12.84
N ASN A 114 2.66 -9.05 -12.62
CA ASN A 114 1.55 -9.29 -13.54
C ASN A 114 1.69 -8.42 -14.79
N THR A 115 1.91 -9.06 -15.94
CA THR A 115 1.97 -8.41 -17.26
C THR A 115 0.66 -8.51 -18.04
N SER A 116 -0.39 -9.12 -17.48
CA SER A 116 -1.69 -9.27 -18.15
C SER A 116 -2.58 -8.03 -18.06
N THR A 117 -2.29 -7.14 -17.11
CA THR A 117 -2.95 -5.84 -16.92
C THR A 117 -2.05 -4.71 -17.38
N ASP A 118 -2.54 -3.47 -17.37
CA ASP A 118 -1.70 -2.30 -17.65
C ASP A 118 -0.48 -2.29 -16.70
N PHE A 119 0.70 -2.20 -17.31
CA PHE A 119 1.98 -2.14 -16.63
C PHE A 119 2.91 -1.17 -17.35
N LEU A 120 3.85 -0.63 -16.58
CA LEU A 120 4.92 0.26 -17.08
C LEU A 120 6.26 -0.31 -16.67
N VAL A 121 7.22 -0.10 -17.55
CA VAL A 121 8.63 -0.40 -17.31
C VAL A 121 9.42 0.83 -17.69
N LEU A 122 10.39 1.21 -16.87
CA LEU A 122 11.37 2.23 -17.20
C LEU A 122 12.22 1.74 -18.36
N ALA A 123 12.40 2.59 -19.36
CA ALA A 123 13.12 2.22 -20.57
C ALA A 123 14.24 3.22 -20.86
N SER A 124 15.46 2.71 -20.90
CA SER A 124 16.65 3.46 -21.30
C SER A 124 16.74 3.67 -22.81
N GLU A 125 15.95 2.95 -23.60
CA GLU A 125 15.94 3.05 -25.05
C GLU A 125 15.25 4.35 -25.50
N TYR A 126 16.05 5.21 -26.12
CA TYR A 126 15.73 6.50 -26.73
C TYR A 126 14.62 6.40 -27.80
N TYR A 127 13.35 6.27 -27.39
CA TYR A 127 12.26 6.00 -28.35
C TYR A 127 11.60 7.25 -28.94
N ARG A 128 11.89 8.46 -28.46
CA ARG A 128 11.49 9.69 -29.15
C ARG A 128 12.53 10.80 -29.02
N LYS A 129 12.99 11.30 -30.16
CA LYS A 129 13.45 12.70 -30.35
C LYS A 129 12.31 13.71 -30.13
N SER A 130 11.51 13.53 -29.10
CA SER A 130 10.60 14.56 -28.62
C SER A 130 10.94 14.71 -27.17
N TYR A 131 11.81 15.69 -26.90
CA TYR A 131 11.98 16.31 -25.59
C TYR A 131 10.68 17.04 -25.20
N SER A 132 9.56 16.30 -25.22
CA SER A 132 8.27 16.78 -24.80
C SER A 132 8.13 16.46 -23.32
N ALA A 133 7.70 17.45 -22.55
CA ALA A 133 7.25 17.24 -21.18
C ALA A 133 6.38 15.96 -21.10
N PRO A 134 6.65 15.03 -20.17
CA PRO A 134 5.70 13.96 -19.91
C PRO A 134 4.34 14.57 -19.62
N ASP A 135 3.28 13.93 -20.10
CA ASP A 135 1.93 14.38 -19.80
C ASP A 135 1.71 14.27 -18.27
N PRO A 136 1.45 15.39 -17.58
CA PRO A 136 1.09 15.36 -16.16
C PRO A 136 -0.29 14.71 -15.92
N GLU A 137 -1.01 14.36 -16.99
CA GLU A 137 -2.31 13.71 -16.97
C GLU A 137 -2.27 12.38 -17.76
N GLY A 138 -3.21 11.47 -17.46
CA GLY A 138 -3.39 10.23 -18.22
C GLY A 138 -2.94 8.95 -17.53
N SER A 139 -2.92 7.85 -18.28
CA SER A 139 -2.74 6.49 -17.76
C SER A 139 -1.37 6.27 -17.11
N PHE A 140 -0.32 6.86 -17.68
CA PHE A 140 1.05 6.74 -17.15
C PHE A 140 1.15 7.33 -15.74
N TYR A 141 0.79 8.60 -15.60
CA TYR A 141 0.81 9.30 -14.32
C TYR A 141 -0.09 8.62 -13.28
N ASN A 142 -1.30 8.21 -13.67
CA ASN A 142 -2.21 7.52 -12.77
C ASN A 142 -1.63 6.18 -12.27
N LEU A 143 -1.03 5.38 -13.15
CA LEU A 143 -0.47 4.09 -12.75
C LEU A 143 0.74 4.25 -11.82
N VAL A 144 1.63 5.20 -12.12
CA VAL A 144 2.79 5.52 -11.28
C VAL A 144 2.37 6.01 -9.90
N THR A 145 1.47 7.00 -9.84
CA THR A 145 0.99 7.55 -8.56
C THR A 145 0.25 6.51 -7.73
N GLN A 146 -0.58 5.65 -8.34
CA GLN A 146 -1.24 4.56 -7.63
C GLN A 146 -0.24 3.53 -7.10
N ALA A 147 0.80 3.19 -7.86
CA ALA A 147 1.84 2.29 -7.38
C ALA A 147 2.60 2.88 -6.17
N GLN A 148 2.93 4.18 -6.20
CA GLN A 148 3.53 4.86 -5.05
C GLN A 148 2.61 4.86 -3.83
N ILE A 149 1.33 5.19 -4.01
CA ILE A 149 0.32 5.17 -2.94
C ILE A 149 0.21 3.76 -2.33
N ASN A 150 0.10 2.73 -3.17
CA ASN A 150 -0.01 1.34 -2.71
C ASN A 150 1.26 0.91 -1.97
N SER A 151 2.44 1.25 -2.49
CA SER A 151 3.72 0.94 -1.85
C SER A 151 3.78 1.53 -0.44
N VAL A 152 3.55 2.84 -0.30
CA VAL A 152 3.58 3.53 1.00
C VAL A 152 2.50 3.01 1.94
N ARG A 153 1.28 2.78 1.45
CA ARG A 153 0.17 2.23 2.23
C ARG A 153 0.50 0.84 2.79
N ASN A 154 1.23 0.04 2.03
CA ASN A 154 1.68 -1.29 2.41
C ASN A 154 3.01 -1.28 3.19
N GLY A 155 3.52 -0.11 3.58
CA GLY A 155 4.76 0.03 4.36
C GLY A 155 6.04 -0.23 3.54
N GLY A 156 5.99 -0.01 2.23
CA GLY A 156 7.11 -0.07 1.31
C GLY A 156 7.79 1.28 1.10
N LEU A 157 8.80 1.30 0.26
CA LEU A 157 9.56 2.50 -0.09
C LEU A 157 8.76 3.40 -1.05
N ASN A 158 8.91 4.73 -0.91
CA ASN A 158 8.46 5.70 -1.90
C ASN A 158 9.66 6.14 -2.75
N ALA A 159 9.74 5.68 -4.00
CA ALA A 159 10.90 5.91 -4.85
C ALA A 159 10.56 5.81 -6.35
N ILE A 160 11.59 5.81 -7.18
CA ILE A 160 11.50 5.52 -8.62
C ILE A 160 11.67 4.02 -8.80
N TYR A 161 10.63 3.36 -9.32
CA TYR A 161 10.61 1.90 -9.51
C TYR A 161 10.94 1.52 -10.95
N ASP A 162 11.64 0.40 -11.15
CA ASP A 162 11.99 -0.10 -12.48
C ASP A 162 10.74 -0.48 -13.29
N LYS A 163 9.72 -1.00 -12.60
CA LYS A 163 8.47 -1.46 -13.18
C LYS A 163 7.33 -1.29 -12.20
N VAL A 164 6.13 -1.02 -12.72
CA VAL A 164 4.91 -0.88 -11.92
C VAL A 164 3.72 -1.47 -12.65
N ASN A 165 2.73 -1.93 -11.88
CA ASN A 165 1.44 -2.41 -12.37
C ASN A 165 0.32 -1.96 -11.41
N THR A 166 -0.91 -2.37 -11.70
CA THR A 166 -2.12 -1.99 -10.94
C THR A 166 -2.32 -2.80 -9.65
N ASN A 167 -1.32 -3.54 -9.18
CA ASN A 167 -1.47 -4.41 -8.01
C ASN A 167 -1.63 -3.60 -6.72
N ILE A 168 -2.78 -3.74 -6.06
CA ILE A 168 -3.09 -3.06 -4.78
C ILE A 168 -2.20 -3.51 -3.63
N ASN A 169 -1.66 -4.73 -3.71
CA ASN A 169 -0.75 -5.29 -2.72
C ASN A 169 0.72 -4.96 -3.03
N PHE A 170 0.99 -4.14 -4.05
CA PHE A 170 2.36 -3.72 -4.37
C PHE A 170 3.01 -3.04 -3.16
N ARG A 171 4.25 -3.44 -2.87
CA ARG A 171 5.08 -2.90 -1.81
C ARG A 171 6.52 -2.89 -2.28
N ALA A 172 7.02 -1.71 -2.66
CA ALA A 172 8.37 -1.61 -3.18
C ALA A 172 9.40 -2.02 -2.13
N SER A 173 10.21 -3.02 -2.48
CA SER A 173 11.39 -3.44 -1.74
C SER A 173 12.63 -2.76 -2.34
N PRO A 174 13.80 -2.74 -1.65
CA PRO A 174 15.00 -2.12 -2.18
C PRO A 174 15.40 -2.59 -3.59
N GLU A 175 15.06 -3.82 -3.96
CA GLU A 175 15.32 -4.42 -5.27
C GLU A 175 14.43 -3.85 -6.39
N ASP A 176 13.24 -3.33 -6.04
CA ASP A 176 12.33 -2.71 -7.01
C ASP A 176 12.70 -1.25 -7.29
N VAL A 177 13.57 -0.66 -6.46
CA VAL A 177 13.95 0.76 -6.49
C VAL A 177 15.19 0.98 -7.35
N VAL A 178 15.06 1.86 -8.34
CA VAL A 178 16.16 2.23 -9.25
C VAL A 178 16.87 3.50 -8.79
N ALA A 179 16.11 4.46 -8.27
CA ALA A 179 16.63 5.73 -7.77
C ALA A 179 15.62 6.38 -6.81
N ASN A 180 16.07 7.42 -6.12
CA ASN A 180 15.22 8.26 -5.30
C ASN A 180 15.66 9.72 -5.37
N TRP A 181 14.68 10.62 -5.48
CA TRP A 181 14.87 12.00 -5.08
C TRP A 181 14.99 12.10 -3.56
N THR A 182 15.92 12.91 -3.11
CA THR A 182 16.11 13.29 -1.72
C THR A 182 16.05 14.80 -1.63
N CYS A 183 15.13 15.33 -0.83
CA CYS A 183 14.88 16.75 -0.68
C CYS A 183 15.31 17.21 0.72
N SER A 184 15.94 18.38 0.77
CA SER A 184 16.33 19.04 2.01
C SER A 184 15.88 20.49 1.97
N GLU A 185 15.44 21.01 3.11
CA GLU A 185 15.08 22.42 3.21
C GLU A 185 16.33 23.30 3.11
N LEU A 186 16.21 24.39 2.36
CA LEU A 186 17.20 25.44 2.22
C LEU A 186 16.86 26.62 3.12
N GLY A 187 17.87 27.15 3.79
CA GLY A 187 17.72 28.27 4.73
C GLY A 187 17.37 27.82 6.15
N ASP A 188 16.96 28.76 7.00
CA ASP A 188 16.54 28.48 8.37
C ASP A 188 15.02 28.20 8.40
N PRO A 189 14.58 26.99 8.78
CA PRO A 189 13.15 26.63 8.87
C PRO A 189 12.37 27.50 9.87
N SER A 190 13.05 28.06 10.89
CA SER A 190 12.43 28.87 11.93
C SER A 190 12.18 30.32 11.51
N THR A 191 12.89 30.79 10.48
CA THR A 191 12.78 32.16 9.96
C THR A 191 12.77 32.17 8.43
N PRO A 192 11.69 31.69 7.79
CA PRO A 192 11.57 31.75 6.33
C PRO A 192 11.51 33.21 5.84
N PRO A 193 12.00 33.52 4.62
CA PRO A 193 11.81 34.82 4.01
C PRO A 193 10.32 35.21 3.96
N VAL A 194 9.99 36.38 4.49
CA VAL A 194 8.63 36.93 4.51
C VAL A 194 8.55 38.17 3.60
N TYR A 195 7.51 38.24 2.79
CA TYR A 195 7.25 39.33 1.84
C TYR A 195 5.87 39.91 2.06
N ASP A 196 5.69 41.21 1.81
CA ASP A 196 4.37 41.82 1.86
C ASP A 196 3.41 41.17 0.84
N ALA A 197 2.12 41.11 1.18
CA ALA A 197 1.10 40.48 0.34
C ALA A 197 1.03 41.04 -1.09
N SER A 198 1.40 42.31 -1.27
CA SER A 198 1.43 43.02 -2.56
C SER A 198 2.71 42.79 -3.38
N THR A 199 3.71 42.09 -2.81
CA THR A 199 4.98 41.82 -3.51
C THR A 199 4.72 40.91 -4.71
N THR A 200 5.23 41.30 -5.87
CA THR A 200 5.09 40.52 -7.11
C THR A 200 5.94 39.25 -7.06
N TYR A 201 5.52 38.19 -7.75
CA TYR A 201 6.29 36.95 -7.80
C TYR A 201 7.68 37.14 -8.41
N GLN A 202 7.87 38.11 -9.32
CA GLN A 202 9.18 38.42 -9.90
C GLN A 202 10.14 39.01 -8.87
N ASN A 203 9.65 39.91 -8.00
CA ASN A 203 10.47 40.49 -6.94
C ASN A 203 10.82 39.44 -5.88
N ILE A 204 9.86 38.59 -5.50
CA ILE A 204 10.10 37.44 -4.61
C ILE A 204 11.18 36.53 -5.21
N SER A 205 11.04 36.17 -6.49
CA SER A 205 12.00 35.28 -7.17
C SER A 205 13.40 35.89 -7.25
N THR A 206 13.50 37.20 -7.49
CA THR A 206 14.79 37.91 -7.53
C THR A 206 15.49 37.91 -6.18
N ASP A 207 14.75 38.15 -5.09
CA ASP A 207 15.30 38.09 -3.74
C ASP A 207 15.69 36.65 -3.34
N LEU A 208 14.84 35.66 -3.62
CA LEU A 208 15.16 34.24 -3.39
C LEU A 208 16.41 33.80 -4.16
N ALA A 209 16.58 34.26 -5.40
CA ALA A 209 17.78 34.02 -6.20
C ALA A 209 19.03 34.64 -5.56
N THR A 210 18.91 35.88 -5.09
CA THR A 210 20.01 36.59 -4.40
C THR A 210 20.42 35.88 -3.11
N ARG A 211 19.47 35.24 -2.43
CA ARG A 211 19.70 34.40 -1.24
C ARG A 211 20.14 32.98 -1.55
N ASN A 212 20.33 32.62 -2.82
CA ASN A 212 20.68 31.27 -3.27
C ASN A 212 19.65 30.19 -2.86
N LEU A 213 18.37 30.55 -2.76
CA LEU A 213 17.28 29.64 -2.41
C LEU A 213 16.62 29.00 -3.63
N ILE A 214 16.85 29.56 -4.82
CA ILE A 214 16.44 29.01 -6.13
C ILE A 214 17.60 29.12 -7.12
N PHE A 215 17.60 28.32 -8.19
CA PHE A 215 18.60 28.42 -9.25
C PHE A 215 18.27 29.56 -10.21
N THR A 216 19.27 30.37 -10.58
CA THR A 216 19.15 31.42 -11.61
C THR A 216 20.39 31.51 -12.48
N GLY A 217 20.21 31.84 -13.76
CA GLY A 217 21.27 31.86 -14.77
C GLY A 217 20.75 31.47 -16.15
N VAL A 218 21.56 31.69 -17.19
CA VAL A 218 21.18 31.47 -18.60
C VAL A 218 20.90 29.99 -18.91
N ASN A 219 21.52 29.07 -18.16
CA ASN A 219 21.36 27.63 -18.34
C ASN A 219 20.41 27.00 -17.32
N ASN A 220 19.62 27.79 -16.59
CA ASN A 220 18.72 27.29 -15.55
C ASN A 220 17.27 27.34 -16.02
N ALA A 221 16.54 26.26 -15.78
CA ALA A 221 15.11 26.24 -16.05
C ALA A 221 14.41 26.95 -14.89
N TYR A 222 13.44 27.82 -15.19
CA TYR A 222 12.70 28.57 -14.19
C TYR A 222 11.21 28.61 -14.55
N ARG A 223 10.36 28.24 -13.58
CA ARG A 223 8.92 28.37 -13.71
C ARG A 223 8.28 28.80 -12.39
N SER A 224 7.34 29.73 -12.49
CA SER A 224 6.45 30.10 -11.38
C SER A 224 5.00 29.81 -11.74
N CYS A 225 4.24 29.29 -10.78
CA CYS A 225 2.80 29.12 -10.88
C CYS A 225 2.15 29.56 -9.57
N PHE A 226 0.99 30.20 -9.70
CA PHE A 226 0.28 30.82 -8.60
C PHE A 226 -1.20 30.95 -8.93
N ARG A 227 -1.99 31.35 -7.96
CA ARG A 227 -3.42 31.65 -8.12
C ARG A 227 -3.67 33.13 -7.88
N THR A 228 -4.54 33.72 -8.70
CA THR A 228 -5.12 35.05 -8.49
C THR A 228 -6.61 34.93 -8.18
N TYR A 229 -7.19 35.94 -7.53
CA TYR A 229 -8.60 35.94 -7.12
C TYR A 229 -9.34 37.14 -7.70
N GLY A 230 -10.16 36.88 -8.73
CA GLY A 230 -10.93 37.91 -9.41
C GLY A 230 -10.04 38.96 -10.05
N SER A 231 -10.29 40.24 -9.74
CA SER A 231 -9.51 41.39 -10.21
C SER A 231 -8.37 41.80 -9.26
N ASP A 232 -8.17 41.10 -8.16
CA ASP A 232 -7.09 41.41 -7.21
C ASP A 232 -5.73 40.99 -7.79
N PRO A 233 -4.74 41.91 -7.87
CA PRO A 233 -3.42 41.57 -8.40
C PRO A 233 -2.58 40.72 -7.43
N ARG A 234 -3.02 40.54 -6.17
CA ARG A 234 -2.33 39.71 -5.19
C ARG A 234 -2.42 38.24 -5.58
N ILE A 235 -1.29 37.56 -5.41
CA ILE A 235 -1.13 36.13 -5.72
C ILE A 235 -1.31 35.29 -4.44
N ASN A 236 -1.55 34.00 -4.59
CA ASN A 236 -1.51 33.00 -3.51
C ASN A 236 -0.99 31.67 -4.06
N GLN A 237 -0.59 30.77 -3.16
CA GLN A 237 -0.09 29.44 -3.51
C GLN A 237 1.04 29.55 -4.54
N LEU A 238 1.94 30.50 -4.32
CA LEU A 238 3.06 30.72 -5.21
C LEU A 238 4.02 29.54 -5.05
N VAL A 239 4.26 28.87 -6.17
CA VAL A 239 5.29 27.86 -6.33
C VAL A 239 6.29 28.40 -7.36
N ILE A 240 7.55 28.43 -6.99
CA ILE A 240 8.67 28.74 -7.88
C ILE A 240 9.50 27.47 -7.96
N ILE A 241 9.60 26.84 -9.13
CA ILE A 241 10.42 25.65 -9.36
C ILE A 241 11.52 25.97 -10.37
N THR A 242 12.73 25.53 -10.06
CA THR A 242 13.94 25.81 -10.82
C THR A 242 14.82 24.58 -10.93
N ALA A 243 15.58 24.47 -12.02
CA ALA A 243 16.62 23.48 -12.18
C ALA A 243 17.95 24.13 -12.54
N ASN A 244 19.06 23.54 -12.10
CA ASN A 244 20.42 24.03 -12.35
C ASN A 244 20.95 23.75 -13.76
N ASN A 245 20.18 23.06 -14.60
CA ASN A 245 20.52 22.78 -15.99
C ASN A 245 19.25 22.69 -16.85
N THR A 246 19.28 23.32 -18.02
CA THR A 246 18.26 23.22 -19.08
C THR A 246 18.65 22.23 -20.17
N GLN A 247 19.92 21.84 -20.25
CA GLN A 247 20.45 21.08 -21.37
C GLN A 247 20.05 19.61 -21.31
N GLU A 248 19.49 19.14 -22.42
CA GLU A 248 18.86 17.84 -22.60
C GLU A 248 19.87 16.71 -22.89
N THR A 249 21.17 16.99 -22.86
CA THR A 249 22.16 16.10 -23.50
C THR A 249 23.27 15.55 -22.61
N ASP A 250 23.64 16.19 -21.49
CA ASP A 250 24.79 15.70 -20.69
C ASP A 250 24.84 16.24 -19.24
N GLY A 251 23.70 16.26 -18.54
CA GLY A 251 23.66 16.81 -17.19
C GLY A 251 22.79 16.01 -16.23
N THR A 252 23.38 15.59 -15.12
CA THR A 252 22.58 15.41 -13.91
C THR A 252 22.05 16.77 -13.49
N PHE A 253 20.75 16.88 -13.20
CA PHE A 253 20.18 18.12 -12.72
C PHE A 253 19.63 17.98 -11.30
N SER A 254 19.70 19.09 -10.57
CA SER A 254 19.11 19.28 -9.25
C SER A 254 17.92 20.21 -9.41
N ILE A 255 16.90 20.02 -8.58
CA ILE A 255 15.71 20.86 -8.57
C ILE A 255 15.68 21.65 -7.27
N ARG A 256 15.42 22.94 -7.36
CA ARG A 256 15.03 23.76 -6.22
C ARG A 256 13.62 24.26 -6.39
N ALA A 257 12.80 24.16 -5.35
CA ALA A 257 11.48 24.75 -5.34
C ALA A 257 11.25 25.59 -4.09
N SER A 258 10.50 26.67 -4.24
CA SER A 258 10.08 27.55 -3.16
C SER A 258 8.56 27.65 -3.14
N PHE A 259 7.98 27.48 -1.96
CA PHE A 259 6.53 27.42 -1.75
C PHE A 259 6.08 28.49 -0.76
N ASP A 260 5.03 29.21 -1.13
CA ASP A 260 4.31 30.11 -0.22
C ASP A 260 3.53 29.29 0.82
N THR A 261 3.89 29.34 2.09
CA THR A 261 3.22 28.55 3.13
C THR A 261 2.03 29.25 3.76
N THR A 262 1.67 30.44 3.26
CA THR A 262 0.67 31.27 3.93
C THR A 262 -0.75 30.91 3.51
N PRO A 263 -1.73 30.93 4.44
CA PRO A 263 -3.06 30.45 4.10
C PRO A 263 -3.83 31.36 3.16
N SER A 264 -3.68 32.69 3.34
CA SER A 264 -4.46 33.70 2.64
C SER A 264 -3.59 34.57 1.73
N TYR A 265 -4.19 34.98 0.60
CA TYR A 265 -3.58 35.89 -0.36
C TYR A 265 -3.40 37.32 0.16
N THR A 266 -4.08 37.67 1.26
CA THR A 266 -3.99 38.97 1.92
C THR A 266 -2.84 39.08 2.92
N ASP A 267 -2.27 37.94 3.31
CA ASP A 267 -1.27 37.87 4.36
C ASP A 267 0.13 38.04 3.77
N ALA A 268 1.07 38.44 4.63
CA ALA A 268 2.48 38.47 4.26
C ALA A 268 2.96 37.04 3.96
N LYS A 269 3.61 36.86 2.81
CA LYS A 269 3.99 35.58 2.19
C LYS A 269 5.26 35.04 2.79
N ALA A 270 5.19 33.88 3.43
CA ALA A 270 6.36 33.17 3.94
C ALA A 270 6.76 32.10 2.92
N MET A 271 8.00 32.16 2.43
CA MET A 271 8.49 31.24 1.40
C MET A 271 9.43 30.20 2.03
N ARG A 272 9.10 28.91 1.92
CA ARG A 272 10.01 27.80 2.29
C ARG A 272 10.61 27.19 1.04
N SER A 273 11.92 26.99 1.02
CA SER A 273 12.65 26.55 -0.16
C SER A 273 13.30 25.20 0.08
N PHE A 274 13.33 24.35 -0.94
CA PHE A 274 13.83 22.99 -0.86
C PHE A 274 14.75 22.72 -2.04
N GLU A 275 15.83 21.98 -1.78
CA GLU A 275 16.71 21.42 -2.80
C GLU A 275 16.56 19.92 -2.84
N CYS A 276 16.28 19.41 -4.02
CA CYS A 276 16.15 18.00 -4.30
C CYS A 276 17.25 17.54 -5.24
N ASN A 277 17.91 16.47 -4.83
CA ASN A 277 18.97 15.81 -5.57
C ASN A 277 18.56 14.36 -5.82
N LEU A 278 18.76 13.90 -7.05
CA LEU A 278 18.56 12.49 -7.39
C LEU A 278 19.78 11.70 -6.87
N GLY A 279 19.52 10.65 -6.09
CA GLY A 279 20.56 9.82 -5.48
C GLY A 279 21.56 9.23 -6.49
N PRO A 280 22.77 8.83 -6.05
CA PRO A 280 23.87 8.53 -6.95
C PRO A 280 23.70 7.25 -7.81
N GLN A 281 23.93 7.41 -9.12
CA GLN A 281 24.99 6.78 -9.96
C GLN A 281 24.70 5.66 -10.97
N ASN A 282 23.61 4.89 -10.96
CA ASN A 282 23.50 3.84 -12.00
C ASN A 282 22.67 4.19 -13.23
N GLN A 283 21.88 5.27 -13.20
CA GLN A 283 20.92 5.57 -14.28
C GLN A 283 20.85 7.07 -14.61
N THR A 284 22.01 7.68 -14.89
CA THR A 284 22.11 9.07 -15.39
C THR A 284 21.23 9.32 -16.61
N TRP A 285 20.98 8.27 -17.40
CA TRP A 285 20.07 8.30 -18.55
C TRP A 285 18.64 8.75 -18.18
N MET A 286 18.13 8.51 -16.96
CA MET A 286 16.78 8.93 -16.60
C MET A 286 16.60 10.46 -16.64
N GLN A 287 17.69 11.20 -16.40
CA GLN A 287 17.68 12.66 -16.44
C GLN A 287 17.94 13.21 -17.86
N THR A 288 18.59 12.44 -18.74
CA THR A 288 18.89 12.88 -20.12
C THR A 288 17.68 12.85 -21.05
N HIS A 289 16.59 12.18 -20.68
CA HIS A 289 15.37 12.09 -21.51
C HIS A 289 14.31 13.14 -21.16
N ILE A 290 14.59 14.04 -20.22
CA ILE A 290 13.63 15.03 -19.73
C ILE A 290 13.99 16.39 -20.31
N GLY A 291 13.10 16.94 -21.15
CA GLY A 291 13.15 18.35 -21.53
C GLY A 291 12.80 19.21 -20.30
N VAL A 292 13.78 19.55 -19.48
CA VAL A 292 13.59 20.11 -18.13
C VAL A 292 12.70 21.35 -18.15
N GLU A 293 12.96 22.30 -19.05
CA GLU A 293 12.19 23.54 -19.14
C GLU A 293 10.71 23.31 -19.50
N SER A 294 10.46 22.47 -20.52
CA SER A 294 9.08 22.12 -20.91
C SER A 294 8.37 21.34 -19.80
N THR A 295 9.09 20.45 -19.11
CA THR A 295 8.56 19.64 -18.01
C THR A 295 8.17 20.51 -16.83
N LEU A 296 9.05 21.38 -16.34
CA LEU A 296 8.72 22.32 -15.27
C LEU A 296 7.53 23.22 -15.64
N THR A 297 7.42 23.59 -16.92
CA THR A 297 6.27 24.37 -17.43
C THR A 297 4.95 23.62 -17.31
N SER A 298 4.90 22.37 -17.77
CA SER A 298 3.67 21.56 -17.72
C SER A 298 3.31 21.09 -16.30
N TRP A 299 4.31 20.84 -15.46
CA TRP A 299 4.13 20.20 -14.15
C TRP A 299 3.93 21.20 -12.99
N CYS A 300 4.30 22.48 -13.14
CA CYS A 300 4.20 23.45 -12.03
C CYS A 300 2.77 23.54 -11.46
N SER A 301 1.76 23.64 -12.32
CA SER A 301 0.37 23.74 -11.86
C SER A 301 -0.10 22.51 -11.07
N LEU A 302 0.38 21.32 -11.46
CA LEU A 302 0.10 20.08 -10.75
C LEU A 302 0.82 20.03 -9.40
N LEU A 303 2.09 20.46 -9.35
CA LEU A 303 2.84 20.60 -8.09
C LEU A 303 2.11 21.53 -7.11
N ARG A 304 1.61 22.68 -7.60
CA ARG A 304 0.76 23.57 -6.80
C ARG A 304 -0.55 22.90 -6.38
N GLY A 305 -1.12 22.03 -7.20
CA GLY A 305 -2.29 21.24 -6.83
C GLY A 305 -1.99 20.26 -5.69
N ASP A 306 -0.82 19.63 -5.73
CA ASP A 306 -0.41 18.59 -4.78
C ASP A 306 0.06 19.16 -3.43
N MET A 307 0.68 20.34 -3.41
CA MET A 307 1.22 20.94 -2.18
C MET A 307 0.18 21.68 -1.32
N TYR A 308 -1.01 21.98 -1.87
CA TYR A 308 -2.01 22.83 -1.21
C TYR A 308 -3.42 22.21 -1.18
N ASP A 309 -3.88 21.88 0.02
CA ASP A 309 -5.19 21.29 0.24
C ASP A 309 -6.30 22.34 0.41
N GLY A 310 -7.51 22.03 -0.10
CA GLY A 310 -8.74 22.82 0.09
C GLY A 310 -9.28 23.53 -1.16
N TYR A 311 -10.50 24.06 -1.09
CA TYR A 311 -11.21 24.71 -2.22
C TYR A 311 -11.48 26.22 -2.03
N SER A 312 -11.01 26.83 -0.95
CA SER A 312 -11.30 28.24 -0.61
C SER A 312 -10.11 29.20 -0.86
N THR A 313 -10.27 30.47 -0.47
CA THR A 313 -9.19 31.47 -0.42
C THR A 313 -8.16 31.18 0.67
N ASN A 314 -8.52 30.34 1.65
CA ASN A 314 -7.69 29.96 2.79
C ASN A 314 -7.32 28.48 2.63
N LYS A 315 -6.17 28.22 2.00
CA LYS A 315 -5.69 26.85 1.78
C LYS A 315 -4.60 26.49 2.77
N THR A 316 -4.50 25.21 3.08
CA THR A 316 -3.48 24.68 3.99
C THR A 316 -2.32 24.15 3.16
N PHE A 317 -1.11 24.59 3.49
CA PHE A 317 0.11 24.01 2.95
C PHE A 317 0.34 22.62 3.57
N THR A 318 0.83 21.68 2.79
CA THR A 318 1.09 20.30 3.24
C THR A 318 1.99 20.26 4.49
N LEU A 319 1.73 19.31 5.39
CA LEU A 319 2.46 19.14 6.65
C LEU A 319 3.86 18.53 6.48
N ALA A 320 4.08 17.76 5.40
CA ALA A 320 5.35 17.09 5.11
C ALA A 320 5.82 17.43 3.68
N PRO A 321 6.20 18.70 3.43
CA PRO A 321 6.47 19.21 2.09
C PRO A 321 7.63 18.50 1.40
N GLU A 322 8.66 18.08 2.13
CA GLU A 322 9.83 17.39 1.60
C GLU A 322 9.40 16.06 0.96
N THR A 323 8.76 15.19 1.74
CA THR A 323 8.30 13.86 1.28
C THR A 323 7.30 13.93 0.14
N ARG A 324 6.41 14.93 0.16
CA ARG A 324 5.42 15.13 -0.89
C ARG A 324 6.08 15.60 -2.18
N PHE A 325 7.03 16.52 -2.07
CA PHE A 325 7.80 17.00 -3.21
C PHE A 325 8.69 15.89 -3.80
N GLU A 326 9.32 15.05 -2.98
CA GLU A 326 10.05 13.86 -3.43
C GLU A 326 9.15 12.92 -4.26
N SER A 327 7.97 12.58 -3.72
CA SER A 327 6.99 11.72 -4.40
C SER A 327 6.57 12.29 -5.75
N PHE A 328 6.33 13.61 -5.81
CA PHE A 328 6.00 14.32 -7.03
C PHE A 328 7.12 14.22 -8.07
N LEU A 329 8.37 14.41 -7.66
CA LEU A 329 9.54 14.32 -8.54
C LEU A 329 9.82 12.89 -9.00
N HIS A 330 9.58 11.87 -8.15
CA HIS A 330 9.65 10.47 -8.56
C HIS A 330 8.60 10.19 -9.64
N SER A 331 7.36 10.63 -9.43
CA SER A 331 6.27 10.49 -10.41
C SER A 331 6.61 11.15 -11.75
N MET A 332 7.18 12.37 -11.72
CA MET A 332 7.60 13.09 -12.91
C MET A 332 8.67 12.32 -13.72
N ILE A 333 9.73 11.82 -13.05
CA ILE A 333 10.77 11.03 -13.73
C ILE A 333 10.19 9.73 -14.30
N MET A 334 9.38 9.01 -13.52
CA MET A 334 8.80 7.75 -13.96
C MET A 334 7.88 7.96 -15.16
N SER A 335 7.01 8.98 -15.14
CA SER A 335 6.16 9.31 -16.30
C SER A 335 6.96 9.70 -17.54
N ALA A 336 8.12 10.35 -17.38
CA ALA A 336 9.00 10.70 -18.51
C ALA A 336 9.71 9.50 -19.13
N ASN A 337 10.12 8.54 -18.31
CA ASN A 337 11.00 7.44 -18.72
C ASN A 337 10.27 6.09 -18.87
N SER A 338 8.94 6.07 -18.69
CA SER A 338 8.14 4.85 -18.79
C SER A 338 7.67 4.58 -20.21
N LEU A 339 7.64 3.30 -20.57
CA LEU A 339 6.94 2.81 -21.75
C LEU A 339 5.82 1.86 -21.33
N MET A 340 4.67 1.97 -21.98
CA MET A 340 3.61 0.98 -21.89
C MET A 340 3.90 -0.08 -22.95
N SER A 341 4.38 -1.24 -22.51
CA SER A 341 4.79 -2.32 -23.42
C SER A 341 3.76 -3.45 -23.37
N PRO A 342 3.24 -3.96 -24.50
CA PRO A 342 2.58 -5.25 -24.53
C PRO A 342 3.57 -6.43 -24.50
N ASN A 343 4.87 -6.17 -24.70
CA ASN A 343 5.92 -7.19 -24.75
C ASN A 343 6.68 -7.27 -23.43
N ALA A 344 6.52 -8.39 -22.72
CA ALA A 344 7.19 -8.70 -21.45
C ALA A 344 8.72 -8.89 -21.57
N SER A 345 9.28 -8.91 -22.79
CA SER A 345 10.71 -9.18 -23.04
C SER A 345 11.66 -8.10 -22.52
N ARG A 346 11.15 -6.95 -22.05
CA ARG A 346 11.93 -5.86 -21.42
C ARG A 346 12.01 -5.98 -19.90
N ILE A 347 11.30 -6.93 -19.31
CA ILE A 347 11.29 -7.16 -17.87
C ILE A 347 12.45 -8.08 -17.53
N HIS A 348 13.51 -7.54 -16.92
CA HIS A 348 14.67 -8.32 -16.49
C HIS A 348 14.39 -9.21 -15.27
N ASP A 349 13.46 -8.77 -14.41
CA ASP A 349 13.02 -9.48 -13.21
C ASP A 349 11.50 -9.63 -13.26
N ASP A 350 11.01 -10.86 -13.36
CA ASP A 350 9.59 -11.19 -13.51
C ASP A 350 8.81 -11.18 -12.19
N THR A 351 9.41 -10.65 -11.13
CA THR A 351 8.76 -10.52 -9.82
C THR A 351 8.87 -9.09 -9.27
N GLN A 352 8.05 -8.75 -8.27
CA GLN A 352 8.03 -7.45 -7.61
C GLN A 352 7.76 -7.61 -6.11
N GLY A 353 8.18 -6.66 -5.30
CA GLY A 353 7.78 -6.58 -3.90
C GLY A 353 6.26 -6.45 -3.73
N CYS A 354 5.71 -7.21 -2.78
CA CYS A 354 4.29 -7.24 -2.51
C CYS A 354 3.98 -7.66 -1.06
N MET A 355 2.74 -7.44 -0.67
CA MET A 355 2.14 -8.07 0.51
C MET A 355 1.37 -9.32 0.07
N ASP A 356 1.73 -10.48 0.62
CA ASP A 356 1.03 -11.75 0.37
C ASP A 356 0.40 -12.27 1.67
N GLY A 357 -0.81 -12.82 1.54
CA GLY A 357 -1.53 -13.41 2.64
C GLY A 357 -0.91 -14.75 3.01
N ARG A 358 -0.34 -14.85 4.21
CA ARG A 358 0.10 -16.14 4.77
C ARG A 358 -0.81 -16.57 5.88
N THR A 359 -1.01 -17.87 5.96
CA THR A 359 -1.76 -18.46 7.06
C THR A 359 -0.82 -18.72 8.22
N VAL A 360 -1.12 -18.12 9.36
CA VAL A 360 -0.47 -18.44 10.64
C VAL A 360 -1.37 -19.38 11.42
N VAL A 361 -0.76 -20.45 11.91
CA VAL A 361 -1.32 -21.35 12.93
C VAL A 361 -0.37 -21.31 14.12
N PRO A 362 -0.81 -20.78 15.28
CA PRO A 362 0.01 -20.69 16.49
C PRO A 362 0.23 -22.04 17.19
#